data_AF-A0A933WV34-F1
#
_entry.id   AF-A0A933WV34-F1
#
_cell.length_a   1.000
_cell.length_b   1.000
_cell.length_c   1.000
_cell.angle_alpha   90.00
_cell.angle_beta   90.00
_cell.angle_gamma   90.00
#
_symmetry.space_group_name_H-M   'P 1'
#
loop_
_entity.id
_entity.type
_entity.pdbx_description
1 polymer ?
#
loop_
_entity_poly.entity_id
_entity_poly.type
_entity_poly.pdbx_seq_one_letter_code
_entity_poly.pdbx_strand_id
1 'polypeptide(L)' 'FDPEAARYLVEHYYDRTDRGFKGCHPRDIVDLIADICAYHGEPPAFTRRHLDAACQSYFVSMQEDSPTNVRRIGGLAA' A
#
# COMPACT_ATOMS: atom_id res chain seq x y z
N PHE A 1 0.11 -17.43 12.47
CA PHE A 1 1.01 -16.30 12.18
C PHE A 1 1.96 -16.74 11.07
N ASP A 2 1.97 -16.05 9.93
CA ASP A 2 2.81 -16.36 8.76
C ASP A 2 3.89 -15.27 8.61
N PRO A 3 5.16 -15.56 8.94
CA PRO A 3 6.25 -14.60 8.87
C PRO A 3 6.64 -14.26 7.42
N GLU A 4 6.37 -15.13 6.46
CA GLU A 4 6.73 -14.90 5.06
C GLU A 4 5.80 -13.87 4.41
N ALA A 5 4.50 -13.96 4.71
CA ALA A 5 3.51 -12.97 4.32
C ALA A 5 3.82 -11.57 4.91
N ALA A 6 4.27 -11.52 6.16
CA ALA A 6 4.67 -10.25 6.80
C ALA A 6 5.91 -9.63 6.14
N ARG A 7 6.91 -10.46 5.81
CA ARG A 7 8.10 -10.01 5.06
C ARG A 7 7.73 -9.52 3.67
N TYR A 8 6.83 -10.22 2.97
CA TYR A 8 6.32 -9.81 1.67
C TYR A 8 5.64 -8.44 1.72
N LEU A 9 4.80 -8.19 2.73
CA LEU A 9 4.18 -6.88 2.95
C LEU A 9 5.21 -5.76 3.04
N VAL A 10 6.26 -5.94 3.85
CA VAL A 10 7.35 -4.97 4.00
C VAL A 10 8.07 -4.72 2.67
N GLU A 11 8.58 -5.78 2.06
CA GLU A 11 9.41 -5.68 0.85
C GLU A 11 8.62 -5.09 -0.33
N HIS A 12 7.34 -5.46 -0.52
CA HIS A 12 6.56 -5.03 -1.69
C HIS A 12 5.84 -3.70 -1.51
N TYR A 13 5.29 -3.43 -0.32
CA TYR A 13 4.41 -2.27 -0.10
C TYR A 13 5.05 -1.16 0.72
N TYR A 14 6.14 -1.41 1.43
CA TYR A 14 6.88 -0.35 2.14
C TYR A 14 8.14 0.01 1.37
N ASP A 15 9.10 -0.91 1.25
CA ASP A 15 10.44 -0.63 0.72
C ASP A 15 10.38 -0.13 -0.74
N ARG A 16 9.67 -0.83 -1.63
CA ARG A 16 9.58 -0.47 -3.05
C ARG A 16 8.87 0.86 -3.33
N THR A 17 8.07 1.33 -2.38
CA THR A 17 7.31 2.58 -2.53
C THR A 17 7.81 3.69 -1.62
N ASP A 18 8.93 3.45 -0.92
CA ASP A 18 9.55 4.35 0.06
C ASP A 18 8.53 4.89 1.09
N ARG A 19 7.59 4.03 1.51
CA ARG A 19 6.56 4.40 2.50
C ARG A 19 7.12 4.21 3.91
N GLY A 20 6.97 5.24 4.74
CA GLY A 20 7.26 5.14 6.16
C GLY A 20 6.29 4.20 6.89
N PHE A 21 6.81 3.43 7.86
CA PHE A 21 5.99 2.64 8.78
C PHE A 21 5.17 3.53 9.69
N LYS A 22 3.86 3.28 9.77
CA LYS A 22 2.97 3.89 10.78
C LYS A 22 2.34 2.79 11.61
N GLY A 23 2.23 3.02 12.92
CA GLY A 23 1.67 2.03 13.85
C GLY A 23 0.22 1.63 13.56
N CYS A 24 -0.53 2.46 12.85
CA CYS A 24 -1.91 2.13 12.44
C CYS A 24 -1.96 1.14 11.27
N HIS A 25 -1.01 1.18 10.33
CA HIS A 25 -1.12 0.42 9.08
C HIS A 25 -1.27 -1.09 9.30
N PRO A 26 -0.50 -1.77 10.19
CA PRO A 26 -0.62 -3.21 10.33
C PRO A 26 -2.01 -3.65 10.81
N ARG A 27 -2.61 -2.90 11.74
CA ARG A 27 -3.97 -3.18 12.23
C ARG A 27 -4.98 -2.99 11.12
N ASP A 28 -4.96 -1.83 10.47
CA ASP A 28 -5.94 -1.51 9.43
C ASP A 28 -5.85 -2.48 8.23
N ILE A 29 -4.64 -2.91 7.85
CA ILE A 29 -4.43 -3.90 6.80
C ILE A 29 -4.99 -5.27 7.21
N VAL A 30 -4.78 -5.70 8.47
CA VAL A 30 -5.32 -6.98 8.96
C VAL A 30 -6.85 -6.94 9.06
N ASP A 31 -7.43 -5.83 9.52
CA ASP A 31 -8.88 -5.64 9.56
C ASP A 31 -9.46 -5.74 8.14
N LEU A 32 -8.82 -5.10 7.16
CA LEU A 32 -9.25 -5.16 5.77
C LEU A 32 -9.10 -6.56 5.15
N ILE A 33 -8.07 -7.33 5.54
CA ILE A 33 -7.96 -8.75 5.15
C ILE A 33 -9.13 -9.55 5.69
N ALA A 34 -9.50 -9.35 6.96
CA ALA A 34 -10.64 -10.04 7.57
C ALA A 34 -11.95 -9.71 6.85
N ASP A 35 -12.17 -8.44 6.50
CA ASP A 35 -13.33 -8.00 5.73
C ASP A 35 -13.38 -8.63 4.33
N ILE A 36 -12.24 -8.69 3.63
CA ILE A 36 -12.13 -9.33 2.31
C ILE A 36 -12.45 -10.83 2.42
N CYS A 37 -11.89 -11.53 3.40
CA CYS A 37 -12.19 -12.95 3.63
C CYS A 37 -13.69 -13.17 3.91
N ALA A 38 -14.26 -12.35 4.79
CA ALA A 38 -15.68 -12.42 5.15
C ALA A 38 -16.59 -12.18 3.93
N TYR A 39 -16.26 -11.20 3.08
CA TYR A 39 -16.97 -10.94 1.84
C TYR A 39 -16.98 -12.15 0.89
N HIS A 40 -15.86 -12.87 0.81
CA HIS A 40 -15.74 -14.08 -0.01
C HIS A 40 -16.26 -15.36 0.65
N GLY A 41 -16.75 -15.30 1.90
CA GLY A 41 -17.17 -16.48 2.65
C GLY A 41 -16.00 -17.43 3.00
N GLU A 42 -14.79 -16.89 3.07
CA GLU A 42 -13.57 -17.62 3.40
C GLU A 42 -13.16 -17.38 4.87
N PRO A 43 -12.48 -18.35 5.52
CA PRO A 43 -11.89 -18.10 6.83
C PRO A 43 -10.81 -17.00 6.73
N PRO A 44 -10.66 -16.13 7.75
CA PRO A 44 -9.59 -15.14 7.79
C PRO A 44 -8.22 -15.78 7.61
N ALA A 45 -7.51 -15.38 6.56
CA ALA A 45 -6.22 -15.96 6.22
C ALA A 45 -5.23 -14.86 5.79
N PHE A 46 -4.07 -14.85 6.43
CA PHE A 46 -3.01 -13.90 6.13
C PHE A 46 -2.13 -14.42 4.98
N THR A 47 -2.72 -14.53 3.78
CA THR A 47 -2.01 -15.01 2.58
C THR A 47 -1.58 -13.84 1.70
N ARG A 48 -0.63 -14.08 0.78
CA ARG A 48 -0.23 -13.07 -0.22
C ARG A 48 -1.42 -12.54 -1.03
N ARG A 49 -2.37 -13.41 -1.41
CA ARG A 49 -3.57 -13.02 -2.17
C ARG A 49 -4.42 -11.99 -1.43
N HIS A 50 -4.70 -12.25 -0.15
CA HIS A 50 -5.51 -11.36 0.67
C HIS A 50 -4.74 -10.08 1.01
N LEU A 51 -3.42 -10.19 1.27
CA LEU A 51 -2.53 -9.04 1.48
C LEU A 51 -2.50 -8.12 0.27
N ASP A 52 -2.36 -8.66 -0.95
CA ASP A 52 -2.32 -7.86 -2.16
C ASP A 52 -3.63 -7.08 -2.34
N ALA A 53 -4.77 -7.74 -2.17
CA ALA A 53 -6.08 -7.12 -2.27
C ALA A 53 -6.29 -6.02 -1.21
N ALA A 54 -5.92 -6.30 0.05
CA ALA A 54 -6.02 -5.33 1.14
C ALA A 54 -5.10 -4.13 0.90
N CYS A 55 -3.83 -4.36 0.52
CA CYS A 55 -2.86 -3.28 0.33
C CYS A 55 -3.17 -2.42 -0.89
N GLN A 56 -3.67 -3.00 -1.99
CA GLN A 56 -4.16 -2.23 -3.14
C GLN A 56 -5.32 -1.32 -2.76
N SER A 57 -6.21 -1.79 -1.89
CA SER A 57 -7.37 -1.04 -1.40
C SER A 57 -7.02 -0.02 -0.31
N TYR A 58 -5.98 -0.29 0.50
CA TYR A 58 -5.55 0.59 1.60
C TYR A 58 -4.62 1.71 1.13
N PHE A 59 -3.61 1.38 0.29
CA PHE A 59 -2.60 2.33 -0.17
C PHE A 59 -2.98 3.04 -1.47
N VAL A 60 -4.29 3.17 -1.76
CA VAL A 60 -4.80 3.82 -2.99
C VAL A 60 -4.01 5.10 -3.26
N SER A 61 -3.28 5.09 -4.36
CA SER A 61 -2.66 6.31 -4.88
C SER A 61 -3.75 7.02 -5.66
N MET A 62 -4.08 8.26 -5.26
CA MET A 62 -4.80 9.15 -6.15
C MET A 62 -3.89 9.34 -7.36
N GLN A 63 -4.28 8.80 -8.52
CA GLN A 63 -3.59 9.13 -9.76
C GLN A 63 -3.72 10.64 -9.94
N GLU A 64 -2.61 11.36 -9.80
CA GLU A 64 -2.54 12.71 -10.37
C GLU A 64 -2.49 12.55 -11.88
N ASP A 65 -3.67 12.50 -12.50
CA ASP A 65 -3.80 12.66 -13.94
C ASP A 65 -3.39 14.10 -14.30
N SER A 66 -2.14 14.28 -14.72
CA SER A 66 -1.73 15.08 -15.90
C SER A 66 -0.33 15.70 -15.75
N PRO A 67 0.56 15.56 -16.74
CA PRO A 67 1.86 16.21 -16.74
C PRO A 67 1.70 17.69 -17.12
N THR A 68 1.39 18.56 -16.15
CA THR A 68 1.60 19.99 -16.37
C THR A 68 3.08 20.29 -16.19
N ASN A 69 3.81 20.16 -17.30
CA ASN A 69 5.16 20.68 -17.48
C ASN A 69 5.16 22.20 -17.30
N VAL A 70 5.21 22.67 -16.05
CA VAL A 70 5.57 24.06 -15.76
C VAL A 70 7.07 24.17 -15.98
N ARG A 71 7.45 24.52 -17.21
CA ARG A 71 8.78 25.03 -17.51
C ARG A 71 9.08 26.18 -16.55
N ARG A 72 9.90 25.95 -15.52
CA ARG A 72 10.44 27.03 -14.71
C ARG A 72 11.30 27.88 -15.62
N ILE A 73 10.80 29.08 -15.87
CA ILE A 73 11.45 30.14 -16.60
C ILE A 73 12.51 30.76 -15.68
N GLY A 74 13.72 30.95 -16.21
CA GLY A 74 14.65 31.95 -15.70
C GLY A 74 15.58 31.50 -14.59
N GLY A 75 16.81 31.14 -14.98
CA GLY A 75 17.95 31.33 -14.10
C GLY A 75 18.11 32.82 -13.79
N LEU A 76 18.42 33.13 -12.53
CA LEU A 76 18.90 34.44 -12.13
C LEU A 76 20.35 34.26 -11.68
N ALA A 77 21.26 34.63 -12.57
CA ALA A 77 22.61 35.01 -12.22
C ALA A 77 22.57 36.43 -11.65
N ALA A 78 23.22 36.62 -10.50
CA ALA A 78 23.76 37.89 -10.04
C ALA A 78 24.96 37.57 -9.12
#